data_AF-B2WCR8-F1
#
_entry.id   AF-B2WCR8-F1
#
_cell.length_a   1.000
_cell.length_b   1.000
_cell.length_c   1.000
_cell.angle_alpha   90.00
_cell.angle_beta   90.00
_cell.angle_gamma   90.00
#
_symmetry.space_group_name_H-M   'P 1'
#
loop_
_entity.id
_entity.type
_entity.pdbx_description
1 polymer ?
#
loop_
_entity_poly.entity_id
_entity_poly.type
_entity_poly.pdbx_seq_one_letter_code
_entity_poly.pdbx_strand_id
1 'polypeptide(L)'
;MTPYDDLVDILFPHPAFMKWISLVTGITLTKSNIFARRFRRGLDYTLATAYEEEDPQLEVCLGITPSRGWGDEDEEPDEAAASQPEKNGSSNSKSKKSSKKNGKAPEPEPKAEEEIGGYEMYMAGEDDEHPAVPTSSEPSTSTGAGQRRKAKADPAIYKSAGDDEDDGILFSQPAAWNNMAIVLRDRGVLRFTKYVSKSAKGDRWDVCAEYGVEFGEDEDDEDDD
;
A
#
# COMPACT_ATOMS: atom_id res chain seq x y z
N MET A 1 0.51 -7.33 -31.30
CA MET A 1 1.20 -6.60 -30.23
C MET A 1 0.25 -5.55 -29.71
N THR A 2 -0.17 -5.69 -28.46
CA THR A 2 -0.94 -4.69 -27.73
C THR A 2 0.03 -3.64 -27.16
N PRO A 3 -0.43 -2.42 -26.82
CA PRO A 3 0.41 -1.46 -26.14
C PRO A 3 1.02 -1.96 -24.81
N TYR A 4 0.37 -2.95 -24.17
CA TYR A 4 0.91 -3.60 -22.97
C TYR A 4 2.08 -4.51 -23.30
N ASP A 5 2.02 -5.24 -24.42
CA ASP A 5 3.11 -6.07 -24.92
C ASP A 5 4.33 -5.17 -25.23
N ASP A 6 4.12 -3.97 -25.80
CA ASP A 6 5.22 -3.03 -26.06
C ASP A 6 5.88 -2.55 -24.76
N LEU A 7 5.12 -2.33 -23.68
CA LEU A 7 5.70 -1.96 -22.39
C LEU A 7 6.54 -3.11 -21.80
N VAL A 8 6.00 -4.33 -21.81
CA VAL A 8 6.62 -5.52 -21.20
C VAL A 8 7.80 -6.03 -22.02
N ASP A 9 7.65 -6.13 -23.33
CA ASP A 9 8.61 -6.79 -24.22
C ASP A 9 9.61 -5.82 -24.86
N ILE A 10 9.30 -4.50 -24.88
CA ILE A 10 10.15 -3.49 -25.52
C ILE A 10 10.67 -2.48 -24.51
N LEU A 11 9.82 -1.69 -23.85
CA LEU A 11 10.26 -0.53 -23.05
C LEU A 11 11.08 -0.93 -21.82
N PHE A 12 10.50 -1.72 -20.91
CA PHE A 12 11.13 -2.08 -19.64
C PHE A 12 12.42 -2.93 -19.79
N PRO A 13 12.53 -3.86 -20.76
CA PRO A 13 13.79 -4.56 -21.03
C PRO A 13 14.74 -3.75 -21.94
N HIS A 14 14.35 -2.56 -22.40
CA HIS A 14 15.18 -1.79 -23.33
C HIS A 14 16.49 -1.36 -22.64
N PRO A 15 17.67 -1.54 -23.27
CA PRO A 15 18.96 -1.16 -22.68
C PRO A 15 19.04 0.33 -22.28
N ALA A 16 18.39 1.22 -23.05
CA ALA A 16 18.36 2.64 -22.71
C ALA A 16 17.49 2.94 -21.48
N PHE A 17 16.39 2.20 -21.29
CA PHE A 17 15.55 2.35 -20.10
C PHE A 17 16.27 1.79 -18.87
N MET A 18 16.84 0.59 -18.96
CA MET A 18 17.63 0.01 -17.88
C MET A 18 18.82 0.90 -17.50
N LYS A 19 19.54 1.46 -18.49
CA LYS A 19 20.62 2.42 -18.23
C LYS A 19 20.10 3.69 -17.56
N TRP A 20 18.94 4.20 -17.98
CA TRP A 20 18.33 5.36 -17.34
C TRP A 20 17.97 5.07 -15.88
N ILE A 21 17.36 3.92 -15.59
CA ILE A 21 17.06 3.48 -14.21
C ILE A 21 18.35 3.40 -13.39
N SER A 22 19.39 2.73 -13.88
CA SER A 22 20.69 2.65 -13.20
C SER A 22 21.29 4.02 -12.89
N LEU A 23 21.16 4.98 -13.79
CA LEU A 23 21.68 6.33 -13.58
C LEU A 23 20.90 7.13 -12.54
N VAL A 24 19.58 6.97 -12.47
CA VAL A 24 18.76 7.72 -11.49
C VAL A 24 18.84 7.10 -10.10
N THR A 25 19.09 5.79 -9.99
CA THR A 25 19.20 5.10 -8.69
C THR A 25 20.65 4.96 -8.21
N GLY A 26 21.64 5.07 -9.09
CA GLY A 26 23.03 4.74 -8.77
C GLY A 26 23.29 3.23 -8.62
N ILE A 27 22.35 2.39 -9.07
CA ILE A 27 22.37 0.94 -8.85
C ILE A 27 22.61 0.19 -10.16
N THR A 28 23.48 -0.84 -10.11
CA THR A 28 23.67 -1.75 -11.24
C THR A 28 22.53 -2.77 -11.27
N LEU A 29 21.80 -2.86 -12.38
CA LEU A 29 20.70 -3.81 -12.55
C LEU A 29 21.20 -5.12 -13.16
N THR A 30 20.73 -6.26 -12.66
CA THR A 30 21.18 -7.59 -13.10
C THR A 30 20.06 -8.39 -13.78
N LYS A 31 19.33 -9.21 -13.02
CA LYS A 31 18.17 -9.98 -13.48
C LYS A 31 16.94 -9.07 -13.57
N SER A 32 15.99 -9.39 -14.45
CA SER A 32 14.71 -8.68 -14.54
C SER A 32 13.53 -9.65 -14.66
N ASN A 33 12.46 -9.42 -13.93
CA ASN A 33 11.16 -10.06 -14.11
C ASN A 33 10.11 -8.98 -14.42
N ILE A 34 9.49 -9.03 -15.59
CA ILE A 34 8.62 -7.95 -16.09
C ILE A 34 7.24 -8.53 -16.41
N PHE A 35 6.19 -7.90 -15.90
CA PHE A 35 4.82 -8.37 -16.08
C PHE A 35 3.81 -7.22 -16.06
N ALA A 36 2.73 -7.39 -16.82
CA ALA A 36 1.55 -6.52 -16.76
C ALA A 36 0.48 -7.16 -15.86
N ARG A 37 -0.21 -6.35 -15.04
CA ARG A 37 -1.32 -6.82 -14.20
C ARG A 37 -2.59 -6.06 -14.51
N ARG A 38 -3.71 -6.77 -14.40
CA ARG A 38 -5.06 -6.23 -14.37
C ARG A 38 -5.76 -6.73 -13.11
N PHE A 39 -6.14 -5.80 -12.24
CA PHE A 39 -6.96 -6.09 -11.07
C PHE A 39 -8.41 -5.72 -11.35
N ARG A 40 -9.24 -6.73 -11.59
CA ARG A 40 -10.66 -6.57 -11.87
C ARG A 40 -11.39 -6.11 -10.63
N ARG A 41 -12.20 -5.06 -10.78
CA ARG A 41 -13.03 -4.55 -9.70
C ARG A 41 -13.95 -5.64 -9.17
N GLY A 42 -14.09 -5.69 -7.85
CA GLY A 42 -14.92 -6.66 -7.15
C GLY A 42 -14.29 -8.04 -6.97
N LEU A 43 -13.09 -8.30 -7.52
CA LEU A 43 -12.51 -9.64 -7.60
C LEU A 43 -11.08 -9.71 -7.08
N ASP A 44 -10.20 -8.86 -7.59
CA ASP A 44 -8.76 -9.11 -7.50
C ASP A 44 -8.11 -8.28 -6.37
N TYR A 45 -7.13 -8.92 -5.72
CA TYR A 45 -6.26 -8.39 -4.67
C TYR A 45 -5.01 -9.25 -4.59
N THR A 46 -3.96 -8.77 -3.92
CA THR A 46 -2.88 -9.65 -3.44
C THR A 46 -2.82 -9.62 -1.92
N LEU A 47 -2.24 -10.66 -1.34
CA LEU A 47 -1.95 -10.71 0.09
C LEU A 47 -0.56 -10.13 0.35
N ALA A 48 -0.36 -9.64 1.58
CA ALA A 48 0.95 -9.22 2.05
C ALA A 48 1.94 -10.38 1.91
N THR A 49 2.98 -10.15 1.13
CA THR A 49 4.10 -11.10 0.93
C THR A 49 5.37 -10.40 1.36
N ALA A 50 6.21 -11.07 2.16
CA ALA A 50 7.54 -10.57 2.49
C ALA A 50 8.51 -10.85 1.34
N TYR A 51 9.49 -9.98 1.15
CA TYR A 51 10.63 -10.30 0.31
C TYR A 51 11.66 -11.10 1.13
N GLU A 52 12.12 -12.23 0.60
CA GLU A 52 12.91 -13.21 1.37
C GLU A 52 14.35 -13.37 0.89
N GLU A 53 14.74 -12.77 -0.24
CA GLU A 53 16.12 -12.83 -0.72
C GLU A 53 17.02 -11.95 0.18
N GLU A 54 18.33 -12.23 0.16
CA GLU A 54 19.32 -11.52 0.98
C GLU A 54 19.60 -10.11 0.45
N ASP A 55 19.88 -10.01 -0.84
CA ASP A 55 20.05 -8.73 -1.54
C ASP A 55 18.69 -8.08 -1.80
N PRO A 56 18.56 -6.74 -1.72
CA PRO A 56 17.32 -6.03 -2.01
C PRO A 56 16.91 -6.13 -3.48
N GLN A 57 15.66 -5.78 -3.78
CA GLN A 57 15.12 -5.78 -5.13
C GLN A 57 14.67 -4.38 -5.54
N LEU A 58 15.05 -3.92 -6.74
CA LEU A 58 14.51 -2.69 -7.29
C LEU A 58 13.21 -3.00 -8.05
N GLU A 59 12.10 -2.50 -7.54
CA GLU A 59 10.78 -2.63 -8.16
C GLU A 59 10.39 -1.32 -8.85
N VAL A 60 10.10 -1.38 -10.16
CA VAL A 60 9.62 -0.25 -10.97
C VAL A 60 8.22 -0.57 -11.47
N CYS A 61 7.21 0.18 -11.04
CA CYS A 61 5.82 -0.05 -11.42
C CYS A 61 5.22 1.20 -12.07
N LEU A 62 4.82 1.07 -13.35
CA LEU A 62 4.11 2.08 -14.11
C LEU A 62 2.60 1.83 -14.06
N GLY A 63 1.90 2.70 -13.34
CA GLY A 63 0.44 2.80 -13.34
C GLY A 63 -0.08 3.30 -14.69
N ILE A 64 -0.97 2.52 -15.29
CA ILE A 64 -1.64 2.84 -16.56
C ILE A 64 -3.16 2.69 -16.39
N THR A 65 -3.66 3.08 -15.21
CA THR A 65 -5.07 2.98 -14.88
C THR A 65 -5.82 4.21 -15.40
N PRO A 66 -6.68 4.10 -16.43
CA PRO A 66 -7.30 5.26 -17.06
C PRO A 66 -8.50 5.81 -16.29
N SER A 67 -9.07 5.04 -15.36
CA SER A 67 -10.21 5.50 -14.56
C SER A 67 -9.74 6.42 -13.45
N ARG A 68 -10.61 7.37 -13.11
CA ARG A 68 -10.42 8.36 -12.04
C ARG A 68 -10.93 7.91 -10.68
N GLY A 69 -10.60 8.67 -9.64
CA GLY A 69 -11.15 8.57 -8.29
C GLY A 69 -10.52 7.47 -7.43
N TRP A 70 -9.20 7.34 -7.47
CA TRP A 70 -8.46 6.34 -6.68
C TRP A 70 -7.79 6.92 -5.43
N GLY A 71 -7.94 8.22 -5.16
CA GLY A 71 -7.41 8.89 -3.97
C GLY A 71 -6.25 9.85 -4.21
N ASP A 72 -5.73 9.93 -5.45
CA ASP A 72 -4.57 10.77 -5.83
C ASP A 72 -4.97 12.08 -6.54
N GLU A 73 -6.27 12.40 -6.60
CA GLU A 73 -6.82 13.49 -7.44
C GLU A 73 -6.94 14.84 -6.71
N ASP A 74 -6.46 14.95 -5.46
CA ASP A 74 -6.58 16.16 -4.64
C ASP A 74 -5.32 17.04 -4.64
N GLU A 75 -4.32 16.78 -5.50
CA GLU A 75 -3.13 17.64 -5.66
C GLU A 75 -3.17 18.49 -6.96
N GLU A 76 -4.30 19.12 -7.28
CA GLU A 76 -4.23 20.37 -8.06
C GLU A 76 -4.01 21.53 -7.09
N PRO A 77 -3.02 22.43 -7.30
CA PRO A 77 -2.86 23.63 -6.49
C PRO A 77 -4.02 24.59 -6.78
N ASP A 78 -5.12 24.43 -6.05
CA ASP A 78 -6.27 25.32 -6.08
C ASP A 78 -5.89 26.69 -5.48
N GLU A 79 -5.35 27.60 -6.29
CA GLU A 79 -5.51 29.03 -6.06
C GLU A 79 -6.98 29.42 -6.27
N ALA A 80 -7.83 29.18 -5.25
CA ALA A 80 -8.90 30.06 -4.78
C ALA A 80 -10.00 29.32 -4.01
N ALA A 81 -9.79 29.08 -2.71
CA ALA A 81 -10.86 29.26 -1.72
C ALA A 81 -10.27 29.34 -0.31
N ALA A 82 -10.31 30.54 0.24
CA ALA A 82 -9.84 30.83 1.58
C ALA A 82 -10.70 30.15 2.67
N SER A 83 -9.97 29.70 3.70
CA SER A 83 -10.30 29.76 5.13
C SER A 83 -11.21 28.70 5.79
N GLN A 84 -10.53 27.67 6.31
CA GLN A 84 -10.49 27.19 7.71
C GLN A 84 -11.66 26.38 8.31
N PRO A 85 -11.43 25.56 9.37
CA PRO A 85 -10.18 24.90 9.82
C PRO A 85 -10.36 23.39 10.12
N GLU A 86 -9.21 22.72 10.23
CA GLU A 86 -9.07 21.40 10.86
C GLU A 86 -9.60 21.39 12.30
N LYS A 87 -10.14 20.23 12.75
CA LYS A 87 -9.59 19.51 13.90
C LYS A 87 -10.21 18.14 14.15
N ASN A 88 -9.26 17.23 14.32
CA ASN A 88 -9.28 15.90 14.89
C ASN A 88 -9.90 15.82 16.31
N GLY A 89 -10.45 14.64 16.66
CA GLY A 89 -10.26 13.99 17.96
C GLY A 89 -11.11 14.41 19.18
N SER A 90 -12.04 13.50 19.56
CA SER A 90 -12.37 13.03 20.92
C SER A 90 -12.69 14.02 22.06
N SER A 91 -13.88 13.92 22.65
CA SER A 91 -14.00 13.24 23.97
C SER A 91 -15.40 13.35 24.60
N ASN A 92 -15.76 12.21 25.20
CA ASN A 92 -16.38 12.06 26.50
C ASN A 92 -17.86 11.70 26.64
N SER A 93 -18.04 10.91 27.69
CA SER A 93 -19.09 10.00 28.01
C SER A 93 -20.12 10.59 28.99
N LYS A 94 -21.33 10.02 28.91
CA LYS A 94 -22.34 9.83 29.97
C LYS A 94 -22.83 11.06 30.76
N SER A 95 -24.14 11.31 30.64
CA SER A 95 -25.03 11.11 31.79
C SER A 95 -26.52 10.97 31.40
N LYS A 96 -27.18 10.04 32.11
CA LYS A 96 -28.61 9.69 32.07
C LYS A 96 -29.53 10.89 32.39
N LYS A 97 -30.65 11.04 31.67
CA LYS A 97 -32.00 10.98 32.27
C LYS A 97 -33.14 10.91 31.24
N SER A 98 -34.16 10.14 31.63
CA SER A 98 -35.45 9.87 31.02
C SER A 98 -36.27 11.09 30.59
N SER A 99 -36.96 11.03 29.43
CA SER A 99 -38.43 10.85 29.35
C SER A 99 -39.03 11.20 27.97
N LYS A 100 -39.95 10.31 27.51
CA LYS A 100 -41.19 10.54 26.73
C LYS A 100 -41.15 10.96 25.24
N LYS A 101 -41.61 10.02 24.40
CA LYS A 101 -42.41 10.12 23.14
C LYS A 101 -42.23 11.37 22.26
N ASN A 102 -41.72 11.17 21.03
CA ASN A 102 -42.56 11.13 19.82
C ASN A 102 -41.77 10.59 18.63
N GLY A 103 -42.43 9.87 17.72
CA GLY A 103 -41.80 9.21 16.57
C GLY A 103 -41.13 10.19 15.62
N LYS A 104 -39.84 9.96 15.36
CA LYS A 104 -39.08 10.52 14.24
C LYS A 104 -38.38 9.35 13.57
N ALA A 105 -38.60 9.17 12.28
CA ALA A 105 -37.94 8.14 11.48
C ALA A 105 -36.41 8.27 11.62
N PRO A 106 -35.64 7.17 11.67
CA PRO A 106 -34.20 7.26 11.69
C PRO A 106 -33.73 7.93 10.39
N GLU A 107 -33.00 9.04 10.51
CA GLU A 107 -32.12 9.51 9.43
C GLU A 107 -31.13 8.37 9.13
N PRO A 108 -30.90 8.03 7.85
CA PRO A 108 -29.91 7.03 7.51
C PRO A 108 -28.56 7.51 8.03
N GLU A 109 -27.85 6.64 8.76
CA GLU A 109 -26.45 6.84 9.12
C GLU A 109 -25.67 7.21 7.84
N PRO A 110 -24.71 8.17 7.91
CA PRO A 110 -23.85 8.44 6.76
C PRO A 110 -23.18 7.12 6.39
N LYS A 111 -23.48 6.61 5.20
CA LYS A 111 -22.78 5.45 4.66
C LYS A 111 -21.30 5.81 4.71
N ALA A 112 -20.50 5.01 5.43
CA ALA A 112 -19.06 5.04 5.28
C ALA A 112 -18.78 5.05 3.78
N GLU A 113 -18.08 6.07 3.30
CA GLU A 113 -17.67 6.12 1.90
C GLU A 113 -16.87 4.83 1.66
N GLU A 114 -17.40 3.96 0.80
CA GLU A 114 -16.78 2.66 0.53
C GLU A 114 -15.42 2.93 -0.10
N GLU A 115 -14.36 2.73 0.68
CA GLU A 115 -12.99 2.81 0.22
C GLU A 115 -12.81 1.93 -1.04
N ILE A 116 -12.36 2.55 -2.13
CA ILE A 116 -12.30 1.90 -3.44
C ILE A 116 -11.15 0.88 -3.49
N GLY A 117 -10.14 1.04 -2.63
CA GLY A 117 -8.96 0.20 -2.56
C GLY A 117 -8.12 0.27 -3.83
N GLY A 118 -7.46 -0.84 -4.19
CA GLY A 118 -6.60 -0.91 -5.39
C GLY A 118 -5.27 -0.18 -5.28
N TYR A 119 -4.95 0.47 -4.16
CA TYR A 119 -3.61 1.00 -3.92
C TYR A 119 -2.61 -0.12 -3.67
N GLU A 120 -1.38 0.09 -4.11
CA GLU A 120 -0.23 -0.74 -3.77
C GLU A 120 0.36 -0.24 -2.45
N MET A 121 0.75 -1.18 -1.59
CA MET A 121 1.15 -0.88 -0.22
C MET A 121 2.42 -1.64 0.12
N TYR A 122 3.39 -0.92 0.66
CA TYR A 122 4.63 -1.43 1.21
C TYR A 122 4.64 -1.14 2.71
N MET A 123 4.93 -2.16 3.51
CA MET A 123 4.96 -2.06 4.96
C MET A 123 6.26 -2.68 5.49
N ALA A 124 6.78 -2.15 6.58
CA ALA A 124 7.84 -2.79 7.33
C ALA A 124 7.39 -4.20 7.76
N GLY A 125 8.31 -5.15 7.74
CA GLY A 125 8.09 -6.43 8.42
C GLY A 125 8.02 -6.21 9.93
N GLU A 126 7.31 -7.08 10.65
CA GLU A 126 7.46 -7.12 12.11
C GLU A 126 8.91 -7.57 12.41
N ASP A 127 9.76 -6.66 12.90
CA ASP A 127 11.06 -7.04 13.44
C ASP A 127 10.85 -8.03 14.59
N ASP A 128 11.48 -9.20 14.50
CA ASP A 128 11.49 -10.21 15.57
C ASP A 128 12.21 -9.71 16.86
N GLU A 129 12.66 -8.44 16.91
CA GLU A 129 13.37 -7.81 18.03
C GLU A 129 12.48 -7.08 19.05
N HIS A 130 11.17 -6.92 18.81
CA HIS A 130 10.27 -6.37 19.84
C HIS A 130 9.70 -7.47 20.74
N PRO A 131 9.99 -7.46 22.07
CA PRO A 131 9.42 -8.44 22.98
C PRO A 131 7.92 -8.18 23.10
N ALA A 132 7.12 -9.15 22.65
CA ALA A 132 5.66 -9.12 22.69
C ALA A 132 5.14 -8.69 24.08
N VAL A 133 4.67 -7.45 24.19
CA VAL A 133 3.97 -6.96 25.38
C VAL A 133 2.65 -7.73 25.48
N PRO A 134 2.34 -8.38 26.62
CA PRO A 134 1.12 -9.17 26.74
C PRO A 134 -0.05 -8.22 26.98
N THR A 135 -0.70 -7.74 25.92
CA THR A 135 -1.98 -7.04 26.09
C THR A 135 -3.11 -8.06 26.23
N SER A 136 -3.99 -7.73 27.17
CA SER A 136 -4.94 -8.60 27.83
C SER A 136 -6.21 -8.87 27.03
N SER A 137 -6.59 -10.16 26.94
CA SER A 137 -7.95 -10.71 26.93
C SER A 137 -9.07 -9.93 26.20
N GLU A 138 -9.49 -10.43 25.05
CA GLU A 138 -10.79 -10.14 24.41
C GLU A 138 -11.49 -11.47 24.02
N PRO A 139 -12.83 -11.48 23.92
CA PRO A 139 -13.66 -12.67 24.09
C PRO A 139 -13.75 -13.55 22.83
N SER A 140 -13.98 -14.83 23.07
CA SER A 140 -14.16 -15.89 22.09
C SER A 140 -15.21 -15.56 21.01
N THR A 141 -14.81 -15.65 19.75
CA THR A 141 -15.72 -15.64 18.59
C THR A 141 -16.61 -16.89 18.57
N SER A 142 -17.92 -16.69 18.39
CA SER A 142 -18.96 -17.72 18.22
C SER A 142 -18.89 -18.38 16.83
N THR A 143 -17.77 -19.00 16.51
CA THR A 143 -17.67 -19.93 15.38
C THR A 143 -16.98 -21.16 15.93
N GLY A 144 -17.70 -22.29 15.98
CA GLY A 144 -17.30 -23.53 16.63
C GLY A 144 -16.09 -24.24 16.03
N ALA A 145 -14.94 -23.57 15.95
CA ALA A 145 -13.62 -24.12 15.72
C ALA A 145 -12.77 -23.77 16.94
N GLY A 146 -12.32 -24.80 17.66
CA GLY A 146 -11.74 -24.70 19.01
C GLY A 146 -10.52 -23.79 19.13
N GLN A 147 -10.14 -23.53 20.39
CA GLN A 147 -9.06 -22.64 20.83
C GLN A 147 -7.77 -22.85 20.04
N ARG A 148 -7.50 -21.97 19.07
CA ARG A 148 -6.21 -21.86 18.39
C ARG A 148 -5.31 -20.90 19.20
N ARG A 149 -4.04 -21.26 19.30
CA ARG A 149 -2.98 -20.52 20.02
C ARG A 149 -2.98 -19.04 19.59
N LYS A 150 -2.64 -18.15 20.54
CA LYS A 150 -2.42 -16.70 20.40
C LYS A 150 -2.00 -16.35 18.96
N ALA A 151 -2.89 -15.74 18.20
CA ALA A 151 -2.58 -15.30 16.84
C ALA A 151 -1.64 -14.09 16.93
N LYS A 152 -0.48 -14.17 16.24
CA LYS A 152 0.22 -12.97 15.77
C LYS A 152 -0.81 -12.10 15.04
N ALA A 153 -0.75 -10.79 15.21
CA ALA A 153 -1.69 -9.88 14.54
C ALA A 153 -1.60 -10.14 13.03
N ASP A 154 -2.74 -10.36 12.38
CA ASP A 154 -2.78 -10.59 10.93
C ASP A 154 -2.48 -9.26 10.23
N PRO A 155 -1.34 -9.12 9.50
CA PRO A 155 -0.99 -7.87 8.83
C PRO A 155 -1.99 -7.47 7.74
N ALA A 156 -2.87 -8.39 7.29
CA ALA A 156 -3.93 -8.08 6.34
C ALA A 156 -5.14 -7.36 6.97
N ILE A 157 -5.22 -7.29 8.32
CA ILE A 157 -6.31 -6.63 9.04
C ILE A 157 -5.85 -5.24 9.48
N TYR A 158 -6.30 -4.22 8.74
CA TYR A 158 -6.11 -2.82 9.13
C TYR A 158 -6.79 -2.55 10.47
N LYS A 159 -6.00 -2.24 11.50
CA LYS A 159 -6.51 -1.73 12.77
C LYS A 159 -6.69 -0.23 12.59
N SER A 160 -7.94 0.23 12.51
CA SER A 160 -8.25 1.66 12.55
C SER A 160 -7.59 2.28 13.79
N ALA A 161 -6.67 3.22 13.56
CA ALA A 161 -5.74 3.82 14.52
C ALA A 161 -6.33 3.99 15.93
N GLY A 162 -5.96 3.07 16.82
CA GLY A 162 -6.02 3.26 18.26
C GLY A 162 -4.66 3.77 18.73
N ASP A 163 -4.45 5.08 18.58
CA ASP A 163 -3.64 5.96 19.44
C ASP A 163 -2.44 5.32 20.17
N ASP A 164 -1.41 4.77 19.47
CA ASP A 164 0.01 4.74 19.88
C ASP A 164 0.93 3.68 19.22
N GLU A 165 0.73 3.23 17.97
CA GLU A 165 1.78 2.49 17.23
C GLU A 165 1.78 2.90 15.76
N ASP A 166 2.96 3.28 15.24
CA ASP A 166 3.22 3.52 13.82
C ASP A 166 2.71 2.31 13.03
N ASP A 167 1.80 2.50 12.07
CA ASP A 167 1.11 1.39 11.39
C ASP A 167 2.04 0.61 10.43
N GLY A 168 3.32 0.98 10.40
CA GLY A 168 4.39 0.31 9.69
C GLY A 168 4.34 0.56 8.18
N ILE A 169 3.52 1.51 7.72
CA ILE A 169 3.40 1.83 6.30
C ILE A 169 4.64 2.61 5.83
N LEU A 170 5.34 2.06 4.83
CA LEU A 170 6.51 2.70 4.22
C LEU A 170 6.13 3.53 3.00
N PHE A 171 5.25 2.98 2.16
CA PHE A 171 4.85 3.61 0.91
C PHE A 171 3.48 3.07 0.46
N SER A 172 2.62 3.97 -0.01
CA SER A 172 1.34 3.60 -0.61
C SER A 172 1.14 4.34 -1.92
N GLN A 173 0.78 3.63 -2.99
CA GLN A 173 0.50 4.23 -4.29
C GLN A 173 -0.91 3.87 -4.79
N PRO A 174 -1.84 4.84 -4.82
CA PRO A 174 -3.10 4.71 -5.51
C PRO A 174 -2.95 4.27 -6.97
N ALA A 175 -4.02 3.71 -7.54
CA ALA A 175 -4.01 3.45 -8.98
C ALA A 175 -4.11 4.79 -9.73
N ALA A 176 -3.17 5.04 -10.65
CA ALA A 176 -3.12 6.28 -11.40
C ALA A 176 -2.77 6.03 -12.87
N TRP A 177 -2.95 7.06 -13.70
CA TRP A 177 -2.55 7.07 -15.10
C TRP A 177 -1.18 7.73 -15.25
N ASN A 178 -0.24 7.02 -15.90
CA ASN A 178 1.09 7.54 -16.21
C ASN A 178 1.85 8.00 -14.95
N ASN A 179 1.72 7.24 -13.86
CA ASN A 179 2.47 7.41 -12.63
C ASN A 179 3.47 6.24 -12.50
N MET A 180 4.74 6.51 -12.23
CA MET A 180 5.78 5.50 -12.07
C MET A 180 6.34 5.54 -10.65
N ALA A 181 6.18 4.44 -9.90
CA ALA A 181 6.90 4.23 -8.66
C ALA A 181 8.21 3.48 -8.91
N ILE A 182 9.24 3.87 -8.17
CA ILE A 182 10.52 3.19 -8.08
C ILE A 182 10.78 2.94 -6.60
N VAL A 183 10.84 1.67 -6.19
CA VAL A 183 10.99 1.24 -4.80
C VAL A 183 12.17 0.28 -4.71
N LEU A 184 13.15 0.60 -3.86
CA LEU A 184 14.15 -0.38 -3.45
C LEU A 184 13.58 -1.14 -2.26
N ARG A 185 13.29 -2.43 -2.44
CA ARG A 185 12.59 -3.25 -1.48
C ARG A 185 13.56 -4.18 -0.76
N ASP A 186 13.74 -3.93 0.51
CA ASP A 186 14.59 -4.74 1.38
C ASP A 186 13.92 -6.04 1.80
N ARG A 187 14.75 -6.98 2.28
CA ARG A 187 14.30 -8.21 2.90
C ARG A 187 13.35 -7.91 4.06
N GLY A 188 12.26 -8.68 4.14
CA GLY A 188 11.24 -8.54 5.18
C GLY A 188 10.14 -7.53 4.86
N VAL A 189 10.38 -6.56 3.95
CA VAL A 189 9.36 -5.58 3.55
C VAL A 189 8.18 -6.29 2.89
N LEU A 190 6.99 -6.03 3.42
CA LEU A 190 5.73 -6.59 2.93
C LEU A 190 5.21 -5.75 1.77
N ARG A 191 4.73 -6.41 0.70
CA ARG A 191 4.05 -5.77 -0.43
C ARG A 191 2.69 -6.42 -0.68
N PHE A 192 1.66 -5.61 -0.93
CA PHE A 192 0.39 -6.07 -1.49
C PHE A 192 -0.37 -4.98 -2.24
N THR A 193 -1.37 -5.38 -3.01
CA THR A 193 -2.36 -4.52 -3.65
C THR A 193 -3.69 -4.73 -2.95
N LYS A 194 -4.23 -3.67 -2.37
CA LYS A 194 -5.53 -3.70 -1.69
C LYS A 194 -6.62 -4.14 -2.67
N TYR A 195 -7.60 -4.87 -2.17
CA TYR A 195 -8.79 -5.27 -2.92
C TYR A 195 -9.41 -4.11 -3.69
N VAL A 196 -9.62 -4.31 -4.99
CA VAL A 196 -10.31 -3.34 -5.83
C VAL A 196 -11.80 -3.51 -5.62
N SER A 197 -12.45 -2.54 -4.97
CA SER A 197 -13.88 -2.58 -4.70
C SER A 197 -14.69 -2.64 -5.99
N LYS A 198 -15.85 -3.32 -5.92
CA LYS A 198 -16.83 -3.31 -7.03
C LYS A 198 -17.33 -1.89 -7.35
N SER A 199 -17.26 -0.97 -6.39
CA SER A 199 -17.63 0.44 -6.56
C SER A 199 -16.62 1.26 -7.37
N ALA A 200 -15.41 0.73 -7.64
CA ALA A 200 -14.41 1.38 -8.48
C ALA A 200 -14.97 1.74 -9.86
N LYS A 201 -14.56 2.89 -10.42
CA LYS A 201 -14.98 3.33 -11.76
C LYS A 201 -14.33 2.51 -12.88
N GLY A 202 -13.19 1.86 -12.60
CA GLY A 202 -12.39 1.06 -13.52
C GLY A 202 -11.77 -0.16 -12.86
N ASP A 203 -11.06 -0.93 -13.66
CA ASP A 203 -10.09 -1.91 -13.16
C ASP A 203 -8.74 -1.20 -12.97
N ARG A 204 -7.90 -1.67 -12.05
CA ARG A 204 -6.51 -1.20 -11.96
C ARG A 204 -5.65 -1.94 -12.99
N TRP A 205 -4.79 -1.18 -13.65
CA TRP A 205 -3.80 -1.66 -14.61
C TRP A 205 -2.43 -1.08 -14.29
N ASP A 206 -1.42 -1.94 -14.25
CA ASP A 206 -0.02 -1.56 -14.10
C ASP A 206 0.90 -2.50 -14.87
N VAL A 207 2.12 -2.02 -15.15
CA VAL A 207 3.25 -2.82 -15.63
C VAL A 207 4.37 -2.66 -14.63
N CYS A 208 4.83 -3.78 -14.08
CA CYS A 208 5.89 -3.81 -13.09
C CYS A 208 7.09 -4.58 -13.60
N ALA A 209 8.28 -4.09 -13.24
CA ALA A 209 9.54 -4.79 -13.40
C ALA A 209 10.24 -4.90 -12.05
N GLU A 210 10.68 -6.11 -11.76
CA GLU A 210 11.45 -6.48 -10.58
C GLU A 210 12.88 -6.76 -11.03
N TYR A 211 13.81 -5.88 -10.67
CA TYR A 211 15.22 -5.97 -11.02
C TYR A 211 16.05 -6.45 -9.82
N GLY A 212 16.91 -7.43 -10.05
CA GLY A 212 18.02 -7.69 -9.12
C GLY A 212 19.03 -6.55 -9.18
N VAL A 213 19.73 -6.33 -8.07
CA VAL A 213 20.64 -5.20 -7.90
C VAL A 213 22.01 -5.65 -7.46
N GLU A 214 23.03 -4.91 -7.89
CA GLU A 214 24.37 -4.93 -7.35
C GLU A 214 24.73 -3.49 -6.99
N PHE A 215 25.17 -3.28 -5.76
CA PHE A 215 25.75 -2.01 -5.34
C PHE A 215 27.21 -2.01 -5.79
N GLY A 216 27.68 -0.89 -6.34
CA GLY A 216 29.09 -0.76 -6.70
C GLY A 216 29.96 -0.96 -5.46
N GLU A 217 31.14 -1.55 -5.63
CA GLU A 217 32.20 -1.44 -4.63
C GLU A 217 32.56 0.05 -4.55
N ASP A 218 32.34 0.67 -3.39
CA ASP A 218 32.78 2.05 -3.16
C ASP A 218 34.28 2.12 -3.47
N GLU A 219 34.67 3.06 -4.34
CA GLU A 219 36.08 3.40 -4.62
C GLU A 219 36.73 4.09 -3.40
N ASP A 220 36.58 3.53 -2.19
CA ASP A 220 37.07 4.07 -0.91
C ASP A 220 38.31 3.29 -0.39
N ASP A 221 39.08 2.66 -1.28
CA ASP A 221 40.32 1.92 -0.95
C ASP A 221 41.57 2.50 -1.66
N GLU A 222 41.60 3.79 -2.01
CA GLU A 222 42.83 4.50 -2.41
C GLU A 222 42.88 5.90 -1.78
N ASP A 223 43.46 6.01 -0.57
CA ASP A 223 44.46 7.02 -0.18
C ASP A 223 44.55 7.18 1.36
N ASP A 224 45.56 6.56 1.98
CA ASP A 224 46.46 7.23 2.96
C ASP A 224 47.59 6.27 3.35
N ASP A 225 48.66 6.27 2.53
CA ASP A 225 50.03 5.85 2.88
C ASP A 225 50.89 7.12 3.14
#